data_AF-A0A2V8GJU3-F1
#
_entry.id   AF-A0A2V8GJU3-F1
#
_cell.length_a   1.000
_cell.length_b   1.000
_cell.length_c   1.000
_cell.angle_alpha   90.00
_cell.angle_beta   90.00
_cell.angle_gamma   90.00
#
_symmetry.space_group_name_H-M   'P 1'
#
loop_
_entity.id
_entity.type
_entity.pdbx_description
1 polymer ?
#
loop_
_entity_poly.entity_id
_entity_poly.type
_entity_poly.pdbx_seq_one_letter_code
_entity_poly.pdbx_strand_id
1 'polypeptide(L)'
;MPNLMGKRDLIPGIVTNTWIQADEPGVYRGQCAEFCGHQHAHMALEVVAEPMNTFQAWIRHQREPAAEPATDEERRGKDVFMQSTCVTCHAIRGTDAGSHLGPELTHVASRLTIAAGTLPNARGHLAGWIANSQSIKPGNRMPPNALTPDDLQAVLAYVRSLR
;
A
#
# COMPACT_ATOMS: atom_id res chain seq x y z
N MET A 1 -16.30 -7.17 7.62
CA MET A 1 -16.08 -7.85 6.32
C MET A 1 -17.22 -8.82 6.20
N PRO A 2 -18.32 -8.49 5.50
CA PRO A 2 -19.60 -9.16 5.70
C PRO A 2 -19.53 -10.70 5.61
N ASN A 3 -18.63 -11.22 4.78
CA ASN A 3 -18.46 -12.65 4.54
C ASN A 3 -17.55 -13.38 5.56
N LEU A 4 -16.90 -12.65 6.48
CA LEU A 4 -15.97 -13.24 7.48
C LEU A 4 -16.31 -12.84 8.93
N MET A 5 -16.78 -11.60 9.14
CA MET A 5 -17.17 -11.12 10.45
C MET A 5 -18.08 -9.88 10.37
N GLY A 6 -18.84 -9.64 11.44
CA GLY A 6 -19.56 -8.38 11.67
C GLY A 6 -18.62 -7.16 11.71
N LYS A 7 -19.19 -5.96 11.69
CA LYS A 7 -18.38 -4.74 11.83
C LYS A 7 -17.87 -4.59 13.27
N ARG A 8 -16.69 -4.01 13.42
CA ARG A 8 -16.18 -3.51 14.70
C ARG A 8 -15.65 -2.11 14.47
N ASP A 9 -16.04 -1.18 15.33
CA ASP A 9 -15.70 0.22 15.15
C ASP A 9 -14.29 0.51 15.68
N LEU A 10 -13.57 1.36 14.95
CA LEU A 10 -12.26 1.87 15.33
C LEU A 10 -12.43 3.26 15.95
N ILE A 11 -12.63 3.30 17.27
CA ILE A 11 -12.90 4.53 18.02
C ILE A 11 -11.57 5.05 18.62
N PRO A 12 -11.17 6.31 18.35
CA PRO A 12 -9.96 6.88 18.93
C PRO A 12 -9.90 6.75 20.46
N GLY A 13 -8.77 6.24 20.97
CA GLY A 13 -8.55 6.06 22.40
C GLY A 13 -9.16 4.78 23.01
N ILE A 14 -9.91 3.99 22.24
CA ILE A 14 -10.51 2.73 22.71
C ILE A 14 -9.90 1.55 21.95
N VAL A 15 -9.34 0.59 22.69
CA VAL A 15 -8.89 -0.68 22.12
C VAL A 15 -10.08 -1.62 22.01
N THR A 16 -10.39 -2.06 20.80
CA THR A 16 -11.39 -3.08 20.54
C THR A 16 -10.72 -4.30 19.91
N ASN A 17 -11.17 -5.49 20.31
CA ASN A 17 -10.72 -6.75 19.74
C ASN A 17 -11.89 -7.43 19.02
N THR A 18 -11.55 -8.22 18.00
CA THR A 18 -12.48 -9.08 17.27
C THR A 18 -11.70 -10.27 16.70
N TRP A 19 -12.39 -11.36 16.42
CA TRP A 19 -11.82 -12.52 15.73
C TRP A 19 -12.29 -12.55 14.28
N ILE A 20 -11.42 -13.02 13.40
CA ILE A 20 -11.70 -13.27 11.98
C ILE A 20 -11.30 -14.72 11.74
N GLN A 21 -12.19 -15.49 11.09
CA GLN A 21 -11.90 -16.85 10.65
C GLN A 21 -12.39 -16.99 9.21
N ALA A 22 -11.52 -17.48 8.34
CA ALA A 22 -11.83 -17.82 6.96
C ALA A 22 -11.65 -19.34 6.82
N ASP A 23 -12.76 -20.06 6.61
CA ASP A 23 -12.74 -21.53 6.51
C ASP A 23 -12.29 -22.01 5.12
N GLU A 24 -12.34 -21.13 4.12
CA GLU A 24 -11.96 -21.41 2.74
C GLU A 24 -10.90 -20.38 2.25
N PRO A 25 -9.92 -20.79 1.42
CA PRO A 25 -9.03 -19.86 0.75
C PRO A 25 -9.81 -18.89 -0.16
N GLY A 26 -9.38 -17.63 -0.20
CA GLY A 26 -10.03 -16.62 -1.03
C GLY A 26 -9.68 -15.18 -0.68
N VAL A 27 -10.16 -14.26 -1.51
CA VAL A 27 -10.01 -12.82 -1.29
C VAL A 27 -11.34 -12.25 -0.81
N TYR A 28 -11.31 -11.65 0.38
CA TYR A 28 -12.47 -11.09 1.05
C TYR A 28 -12.33 -9.58 1.15
N ARG A 29 -13.27 -8.85 0.53
CA ARG A 29 -13.27 -7.39 0.59
C ARG A 29 -13.79 -6.88 1.93
N GLY A 30 -13.02 -6.03 2.57
CA GLY A 30 -13.43 -5.19 3.69
C GLY A 30 -13.76 -3.78 3.23
N GLN A 31 -14.76 -3.18 3.85
CA GLN A 31 -15.16 -1.79 3.61
C GLN A 31 -15.29 -1.09 4.96
N CYS A 32 -14.87 0.17 5.03
CA CYS A 32 -15.18 1.05 6.14
C CYS A 32 -16.70 1.18 6.29
N ALA A 33 -17.22 0.92 7.48
CA ALA A 33 -18.66 0.87 7.75
C ALA A 33 -19.14 2.00 8.69
N GLU A 34 -18.33 3.05 8.83
CA GLU A 34 -18.65 4.25 9.61
C GLU A 34 -18.19 5.49 8.84
N PHE A 35 -19.03 6.51 8.74
CA PHE A 35 -18.70 7.68 7.92
C PHE A 35 -17.48 8.41 8.50
N CYS A 36 -16.37 8.39 7.75
CA CYS A 36 -15.07 8.92 8.18
C CYS A 36 -14.61 10.15 7.37
N GLY A 37 -15.52 10.72 6.56
CA GLY A 37 -15.25 11.90 5.72
C GLY A 37 -15.37 11.61 4.22
N HIS A 38 -14.87 12.55 3.41
CA HIS A 38 -15.10 12.59 1.96
C HIS A 38 -14.71 11.29 1.22
N GLN A 39 -13.64 10.63 1.65
CA GLN A 39 -13.14 9.40 1.04
C GLN A 39 -13.70 8.11 1.68
N HIS A 40 -14.77 8.19 2.47
CA HIS A 40 -15.38 7.06 3.17
C HIS A 40 -15.71 5.88 2.22
N ALA A 41 -16.36 6.15 1.09
CA ALA A 41 -16.72 5.12 0.11
C ALA A 41 -15.50 4.43 -0.52
N HIS A 42 -14.34 5.10 -0.53
CA HIS A 42 -13.09 4.61 -1.10
C HIS A 42 -12.13 4.05 -0.04
N MET A 43 -12.60 3.79 1.18
CA MET A 43 -11.79 3.22 2.26
C MET A 43 -12.06 1.71 2.38
N ALA A 44 -11.38 0.93 1.54
CA ALA A 44 -11.48 -0.52 1.52
C ALA A 44 -10.15 -1.19 1.84
N LEU A 45 -10.23 -2.48 2.14
CA LEU A 45 -9.08 -3.37 2.32
C LEU A 45 -9.44 -4.76 1.76
N GLU A 46 -8.43 -5.60 1.60
CA GLU A 46 -8.60 -7.00 1.22
C GLU A 46 -7.99 -7.88 2.31
N VAL A 47 -8.70 -8.96 2.66
CA VAL A 47 -8.15 -10.07 3.41
C VAL A 47 -7.95 -11.22 2.45
N VAL A 48 -6.71 -11.68 2.32
CA VAL A 48 -6.35 -12.83 1.50
C VAL A 48 -6.16 -14.01 2.43
N ALA A 49 -7.11 -14.95 2.40
CA ALA A 49 -7.02 -16.21 3.13
C ALA A 49 -6.32 -17.25 2.24
N GLU A 50 -5.27 -17.86 2.78
CA GLU A 50 -4.42 -18.83 2.09
C GLU A 50 -4.27 -20.08 2.95
N PRO A 51 -3.96 -21.25 2.34
CA PRO A 51 -3.51 -22.41 3.10
C PRO A 51 -2.32 -22.07 4.00
N MET A 52 -2.25 -22.70 5.17
CA MET A 52 -1.27 -22.36 6.22
C MET A 52 0.18 -22.38 5.71
N ASN A 53 0.56 -23.36 4.89
CA ASN A 53 1.91 -23.44 4.33
C ASN A 53 2.25 -22.24 3.42
N THR A 54 1.30 -21.82 2.57
CA THR A 54 1.42 -20.64 1.71
C THR A 54 1.52 -19.37 2.55
N PHE A 55 0.66 -19.20 3.55
CA PHE A 55 0.72 -18.06 4.47
C PHE A 55 2.05 -18.00 5.23
N GLN A 56 2.55 -19.13 5.72
CA GLN A 56 3.83 -19.20 6.43
C GLN A 56 5.01 -18.85 5.52
N ALA A 57 4.99 -19.24 4.25
CA ALA A 57 5.99 -18.81 3.28
C ALA A 57 5.90 -17.30 3.02
N TRP A 58 4.68 -16.80 2.81
CA TRP A 58 4.41 -15.39 2.58
C TRP A 58 4.85 -14.51 3.75
N ILE A 59 4.52 -14.85 5.00
CA ILE A 59 4.90 -14.03 6.16
C ILE A 59 6.41 -14.01 6.42
N ARG A 60 7.14 -15.08 6.06
CA ARG A 60 8.61 -15.07 6.11
C ARG A 60 9.16 -14.07 5.12
N HIS A 61 8.70 -14.11 3.87
CA HIS A 61 9.07 -13.14 2.83
C HIS A 61 8.72 -11.71 3.24
N GLN A 62 7.51 -11.47 3.75
CA GLN A 62 7.05 -10.14 4.16
C GLN A 62 7.80 -9.52 5.35
N ARG A 63 8.66 -10.29 6.03
CA ARG A 63 9.52 -9.78 7.11
C ARG A 63 10.87 -9.29 6.59
N GLU A 64 11.24 -9.66 5.36
CA GLU A 64 12.49 -9.24 4.75
C GLU A 64 12.48 -7.73 4.44
N PRO A 65 13.65 -7.07 4.39
CA PRO A 65 13.76 -5.72 3.87
C PRO A 65 13.51 -5.69 2.35
N ALA A 66 13.41 -4.49 1.78
CA ALA A 66 13.37 -4.33 0.34
C ALA A 66 14.65 -4.88 -0.30
N ALA A 67 14.52 -5.56 -1.44
CA ALA A 67 15.66 -5.96 -2.23
C ALA A 67 16.40 -4.75 -2.80
N GLU A 68 17.72 -4.86 -2.98
CA GLU A 68 18.50 -3.82 -3.63
C GLU A 68 18.11 -3.70 -5.12
N PRO A 69 18.07 -2.48 -5.68
CA PRO A 69 17.77 -2.25 -7.10
C PRO A 69 18.67 -3.03 -8.06
N ALA A 70 18.07 -3.81 -8.95
CA ALA A 70 18.78 -4.64 -9.92
C ALA A 70 19.22 -3.83 -11.14
N THR A 71 18.41 -2.88 -11.60
CA THR A 71 18.66 -2.09 -12.82
C THR A 71 19.10 -0.66 -12.51
N ASP A 72 19.72 0.03 -13.49
CA ASP A 72 20.08 1.44 -13.34
C ASP A 72 18.84 2.34 -13.19
N GLU A 73 17.74 1.99 -13.83
CA GLU A 73 16.47 2.71 -13.71
C GLU A 73 15.90 2.58 -12.29
N GLU A 74 15.95 1.37 -11.71
CA GLU A 74 15.54 1.15 -10.32
C GLU A 74 16.48 1.85 -9.32
N ARG A 75 17.80 1.89 -9.59
CA ARG A 75 18.77 2.65 -8.77
C ARG A 75 18.45 4.13 -8.78
N ARG A 76 18.25 4.72 -9.97
CA ARG A 76 17.79 6.09 -10.12
C ARG A 76 16.47 6.32 -9.39
N GLY A 77 15.53 5.38 -9.51
CA GLY A 77 14.24 5.46 -8.84
C GLY A 77 14.35 5.48 -7.32
N LYS A 78 15.23 4.66 -6.75
CA LYS A 78 15.58 4.68 -5.33
C LYS A 78 16.16 6.04 -4.95
N ASP A 79 17.12 6.56 -5.70
CA ASP A 79 17.73 7.87 -5.42
C ASP A 79 16.70 9.01 -5.42
N VAL A 80 15.85 9.07 -6.46
CA VAL A 80 14.77 10.06 -6.54
C VAL A 80 13.81 9.90 -5.35
N PHE A 81 13.41 8.68 -5.02
CA PHE A 81 12.53 8.42 -3.88
C PHE A 81 13.16 8.95 -2.58
N MET A 82 14.44 8.66 -2.36
CA MET A 82 15.18 9.02 -1.14
C MET A 82 15.43 10.52 -1.02
N GLN A 83 15.58 11.22 -2.13
CA GLN A 83 15.81 12.68 -2.18
C GLN A 83 14.49 13.48 -2.20
N SER A 84 13.35 12.83 -2.41
CA SER A 84 12.04 13.47 -2.47
C SER A 84 11.29 13.39 -1.14
N THR A 85 10.19 14.14 -1.02
CA THR A 85 9.29 14.11 0.16
C THR A 85 8.65 12.73 0.40
N CYS A 86 8.81 11.77 -0.51
CA CYS A 86 8.33 10.40 -0.34
C CYS A 86 8.80 9.78 0.99
N VAL A 87 10.08 9.96 1.36
CA VAL A 87 10.65 9.39 2.60
C VAL A 87 10.07 9.99 3.88
N THR A 88 9.54 11.22 3.81
CA THR A 88 8.92 11.88 4.96
C THR A 88 7.61 11.20 5.35
N CYS A 89 6.97 10.49 4.42
CA CYS A 89 5.68 9.85 4.65
C CYS A 89 5.74 8.32 4.62
N HIS A 90 6.54 7.74 3.74
CA HIS A 90 6.53 6.32 3.47
C HIS A 90 7.79 5.63 3.98
N ALA A 91 7.59 4.52 4.69
CA ALA A 91 8.67 3.63 5.07
C ALA A 91 8.98 2.61 3.97
N ILE A 92 10.26 2.27 3.85
CA ILE A 92 10.80 1.13 3.11
C ILE A 92 11.90 0.52 3.98
N ARG A 93 11.67 -0.68 4.51
CA ARG A 93 12.65 -1.41 5.32
C ARG A 93 13.91 -1.70 4.50
N GLY A 94 15.08 -1.56 5.12
CA GLY A 94 16.37 -1.64 4.43
C GLY A 94 16.86 -0.32 3.84
N THR A 95 16.14 0.78 4.08
CA THR A 95 16.54 2.14 3.69
C THR A 95 16.39 3.11 4.87
N ASP A 96 16.84 4.35 4.71
CA ASP A 96 16.63 5.42 5.70
C ASP A 96 15.18 5.94 5.73
N ALA A 97 14.32 5.48 4.82
CA ALA A 97 12.90 5.83 4.80
C ALA A 97 12.16 5.04 5.89
N GLY A 98 11.92 5.66 7.05
CA GLY A 98 11.31 5.03 8.23
C GLY A 98 9.96 5.60 8.68
N SER A 99 9.35 6.53 7.93
CA SER A 99 8.11 7.20 8.35
C SER A 99 6.87 6.33 8.18
N HIS A 100 5.95 6.39 9.13
CA HIS A 100 4.66 5.66 9.12
C HIS A 100 3.44 6.60 8.97
N LEU A 101 3.64 7.84 8.51
CA LEU A 101 2.53 8.76 8.22
C LEU A 101 1.69 8.28 7.04
N GLY A 102 2.34 7.71 6.03
CA GLY A 102 1.75 7.03 4.88
C GLY A 102 1.85 5.51 5.00
N PRO A 103 1.23 4.76 4.06
CA PRO A 103 1.35 3.32 4.02
C PRO A 103 2.80 2.89 3.77
N GLU A 104 3.17 1.79 4.41
CA GLU A 104 4.47 1.11 4.25
C GLU A 104 4.60 0.53 2.82
N LEU A 105 5.77 0.72 2.17
CA LEU A 105 5.96 0.40 0.76
C LEU A 105 6.92 -0.77 0.47
N THR A 106 7.58 -1.39 1.45
CA THR A 106 8.61 -2.44 1.27
C THR A 106 8.20 -3.54 0.30
N HIS A 107 6.92 -3.95 0.33
CA HIS A 107 6.36 -4.98 -0.54
C HIS A 107 5.13 -4.50 -1.32
N VAL A 108 5.05 -3.20 -1.62
CA VAL A 108 3.86 -2.60 -2.27
C VAL A 108 3.55 -3.24 -3.62
N ALA A 109 4.55 -3.71 -4.37
CA ALA A 109 4.37 -4.33 -5.67
C ALA A 109 3.69 -5.72 -5.59
N SER A 110 3.70 -6.36 -4.41
CA SER A 110 3.04 -7.63 -4.12
C SER A 110 1.57 -7.48 -3.70
N ARG A 111 1.09 -6.24 -3.48
CA ARG A 111 -0.32 -5.97 -3.13
C ARG A 111 -1.22 -6.15 -4.35
N LEU A 112 -2.44 -6.64 -4.13
CA LEU A 112 -3.48 -6.75 -5.17
C LEU A 112 -3.98 -5.39 -5.63
N THR A 113 -4.15 -4.46 -4.68
CA THR A 113 -4.72 -3.13 -4.90
C THR A 113 -3.88 -2.02 -4.29
N ILE A 114 -4.07 -0.80 -4.79
CA ILE A 114 -3.54 0.45 -4.24
C ILE A 114 -4.68 1.40 -3.91
N ALA A 115 -4.35 2.56 -3.33
CA ALA A 115 -5.31 3.61 -3.01
C ALA A 115 -6.46 3.11 -2.11
N ALA A 116 -6.14 2.28 -1.10
CA ALA A 116 -7.10 1.63 -0.20
C ALA A 116 -8.21 0.86 -0.95
N GLY A 117 -7.80 -0.08 -1.81
CA GLY A 117 -8.73 -0.96 -2.54
C GLY A 117 -9.55 -0.27 -3.64
N THR A 118 -9.11 0.91 -4.10
CA THR A 118 -9.81 1.68 -5.14
C THR A 118 -9.31 1.33 -6.54
N LEU A 119 -8.02 1.04 -6.69
CA LEU A 119 -7.40 0.72 -7.98
C LEU A 119 -6.66 -0.62 -7.91
N PRO A 120 -6.73 -1.46 -8.95
CA PRO A 120 -5.80 -2.58 -9.12
C PRO A 120 -4.34 -2.09 -9.13
N ASN A 121 -3.42 -2.87 -8.56
CA ASN A 121 -2.00 -2.54 -8.52
C ASN A 121 -1.30 -2.80 -9.87
N ALA A 122 -1.74 -2.06 -10.90
CA ALA A 122 -1.19 -2.08 -12.25
C ALA A 122 -0.25 -0.89 -12.47
N ARG A 123 0.72 -1.02 -13.38
CA ARG A 123 1.72 0.03 -13.67
C ARG A 123 1.08 1.39 -13.98
N GLY A 124 0.08 1.43 -14.84
CA GLY A 124 -0.61 2.68 -15.22
C GLY A 124 -1.36 3.33 -14.06
N HIS A 125 -2.03 2.53 -13.23
CA HIS A 125 -2.72 3.04 -12.03
C HIS A 125 -1.74 3.60 -11.01
N LEU A 126 -0.61 2.92 -10.79
CA LEU A 126 0.43 3.38 -9.88
C LEU A 126 1.08 4.68 -10.40
N ALA A 127 1.35 4.77 -11.71
CA ALA A 127 1.85 5.99 -12.33
C ALA A 127 0.88 7.17 -12.15
N GLY A 128 -0.40 6.97 -12.42
CA GLY A 128 -1.43 7.99 -12.23
C GLY A 128 -1.60 8.39 -10.76
N TRP A 129 -1.54 7.42 -9.84
CA TRP A 129 -1.60 7.67 -8.40
C TRP A 129 -0.43 8.50 -7.91
N ILE A 130 0.79 8.17 -8.32
CA ILE A 130 1.98 8.94 -7.98
C ILE A 130 1.84 10.34 -8.59
N ALA A 131 1.61 10.46 -9.90
CA ALA A 131 1.57 11.77 -10.56
C ALA A 131 0.48 12.70 -9.99
N ASN A 132 -0.72 12.20 -9.72
CA ASN A 132 -1.81 13.00 -9.18
C ASN A 132 -2.84 12.16 -8.41
N SER A 133 -2.57 11.86 -7.15
CA SER A 133 -3.49 11.14 -6.27
C SER A 133 -4.85 11.85 -6.09
N GLN A 134 -4.88 13.19 -6.19
CA GLN A 134 -6.08 13.99 -5.95
C GLN A 134 -7.12 13.83 -7.05
N SER A 135 -6.74 13.52 -8.29
CA SER A 135 -7.70 13.22 -9.36
C SER A 135 -8.37 11.86 -9.19
N ILE A 136 -7.78 10.96 -8.39
CA ILE A 136 -8.29 9.60 -8.14
C ILE A 136 -9.07 9.57 -6.82
N LYS A 137 -8.50 10.15 -5.75
CA LYS A 137 -9.11 10.21 -4.42
C LYS A 137 -8.99 11.63 -3.85
N PRO A 138 -9.88 12.56 -4.23
CA PRO A 138 -9.84 13.94 -3.74
C PRO A 138 -9.82 14.02 -2.21
N GLY A 139 -8.99 14.90 -1.64
CA GLY A 139 -8.87 15.08 -0.20
C GLY A 139 -8.05 14.00 0.53
N ASN A 140 -7.41 13.09 -0.21
CA ASN A 140 -6.38 12.24 0.39
C ASN A 140 -5.16 13.08 0.81
N ARG A 141 -4.32 12.55 1.71
CA ARG A 141 -3.19 13.29 2.32
C ARG A 141 -1.85 13.11 1.61
N MET A 142 -1.80 12.36 0.51
CA MET A 142 -0.62 12.31 -0.35
C MET A 142 -0.64 13.55 -1.25
N PRO A 143 0.30 14.50 -1.11
CA PRO A 143 0.33 15.69 -1.94
C PRO A 143 0.66 15.33 -3.39
N PRO A 144 0.27 16.16 -4.37
CA PRO A 144 0.80 16.04 -5.72
C PRO A 144 2.33 16.21 -5.68
N ASN A 145 3.03 15.52 -6.59
CA ASN A 145 4.47 15.74 -6.78
C ASN A 145 4.74 16.40 -8.13
N ALA A 146 5.91 17.04 -8.22
CA ALA A 146 6.39 17.71 -9.42
C ALA A 146 7.55 16.92 -10.06
N LEU A 147 7.45 15.59 -10.09
CA LEU A 147 8.45 14.75 -10.74
C LEU A 147 8.50 15.04 -12.24
N THR A 148 9.71 15.02 -12.81
CA THR A 148 9.86 15.00 -14.26
C THR A 148 9.32 13.67 -14.82
N PRO A 149 8.96 13.60 -16.12
CA PRO A 149 8.52 12.34 -16.73
C PRO A 149 9.52 11.19 -16.53
N ASP A 150 10.82 11.47 -16.65
CA ASP A 150 11.88 10.46 -16.50
C ASP A 150 12.01 10.01 -15.04
N ASP A 151 11.93 10.95 -14.09
CA ASP A 151 11.98 10.61 -12.66
C ASP A 151 10.74 9.83 -12.21
N LEU A 152 9.56 10.15 -12.78
CA LEU A 152 8.35 9.37 -12.54
C LEU A 152 8.51 7.93 -13.05
N GLN A 153 9.10 7.71 -14.24
CA GLN A 153 9.36 6.35 -14.72
C GLN A 153 10.36 5.61 -13.83
N ALA A 154 11.44 6.28 -13.42
CA ALA A 154 12.45 5.70 -12.54
C ALA A 154 11.85 5.30 -11.17
N VAL A 155 11.12 6.22 -10.51
CA VAL A 155 10.43 5.92 -9.25
C VAL A 155 9.42 4.78 -9.44
N LEU A 156 8.69 4.77 -10.55
CA LEU A 156 7.75 3.69 -10.85
C LEU A 156 8.44 2.34 -11.03
N ALA A 157 9.62 2.30 -11.67
CA ALA A 157 10.44 1.10 -11.79
C ALA A 157 10.86 0.59 -10.41
N TYR A 158 11.41 1.47 -9.57
CA TYR A 158 11.81 1.14 -8.20
C TYR A 158 10.63 0.65 -7.35
N VAL A 159 9.53 1.41 -7.27
CA VAL A 159 8.36 1.04 -6.47
C VAL A 159 7.75 -0.29 -6.95
N ARG A 160 7.90 -0.64 -8.23
CA ARG A 160 7.43 -1.92 -8.80
C ARG A 160 8.35 -3.11 -8.53
N SER A 161 9.60 -2.87 -8.13
CA SER A 161 10.54 -3.91 -7.71
C SER A 161 10.37 -4.30 -6.23
N LEU A 162 9.74 -3.44 -5.43
CA LEU A 162 9.45 -3.65 -3.99
C LEU A 162 8.39 -4.76 -3.74
N ARG A 163 8.81 -6.04 -3.68
CA ARG A 163 7.94 -7.22 -3.61
C ARG A 163 8.10 -8.07 -2.37
#